data_AF-A0A378N174-F1
#
_entry.id   AF-A0A378N174-F1
#
_cell.length_a   1.000
_cell.length_b   1.000
_cell.length_c   1.000
_cell.angle_alpha   90.00
_cell.angle_beta   90.00
_cell.angle_gamma   90.00
#
_symmetry.space_group_name_H-M   'P 1'
#
loop_
_entity.id
_entity.type
_entity.pdbx_description
1 polymer ?
#
loop_
_entity_poly.entity_id
_entity_poly.type
_entity_poly.pdbx_seq_one_letter_code
_entity_poly.pdbx_strand_id
1 'polypeptide(L)'
;MLKKLLTDLNTPNSKLLTLGCAYWAHKDNRDTSYAYLEFSFREHSVATNLEFIRSIDEQFEQFLQENKKQLSIEFSVPEQAFDIVSQALFWSIRPFSYFGSEERILIYFQAGSPRHQDLEIFLDLLHRFLTEYLVVPA
;
A
#
# COMPACT_ATOMS: atom_id res chain seq x y z
N MET A 1 -12.88 0.87 3.08
CA MET A 1 -11.79 -0.12 3.21
C MET A 1 -10.68 0.30 4.16
N LEU A 2 -10.27 1.59 4.21
CA LEU A 2 -9.16 2.04 5.05
C LEU A 2 -9.22 1.54 6.50
N LYS A 3 -10.38 1.61 7.16
CA LYS A 3 -10.54 1.12 8.54
C LYS A 3 -10.13 -0.35 8.70
N LYS A 4 -10.49 -1.22 7.77
CA LYS A 4 -10.15 -2.65 7.81
C LYS A 4 -8.64 -2.85 7.65
N LEU A 5 -8.05 -2.20 6.65
CA LEU A 5 -6.60 -2.17 6.43
C LEU A 5 -5.87 -1.76 7.72
N LEU A 6 -6.28 -0.66 8.35
CA LEU A 6 -5.68 -0.19 9.59
C LEU A 6 -5.82 -1.19 10.75
N THR A 7 -6.99 -1.80 10.92
CA THR A 7 -7.20 -2.81 11.95
C THR A 7 -6.24 -3.99 11.75
N ASP A 8 -6.19 -4.54 10.53
CA ASP A 8 -5.43 -5.76 10.25
C ASP A 8 -3.91 -5.51 10.35
N LEU A 9 -3.43 -4.39 9.79
CA LEU A 9 -2.02 -4.00 9.87
C LEU A 9 -1.53 -3.72 11.29
N ASN A 10 -2.43 -3.37 12.23
CA ASN A 10 -2.04 -3.02 13.60
C ASN A 10 -2.36 -4.11 14.63
N THR A 11 -2.80 -5.30 14.19
CA THR A 11 -2.93 -6.44 15.10
C THR A 11 -1.58 -6.82 15.72
N PRO A 12 -1.55 -7.42 16.93
CA PRO A 12 -0.30 -7.83 17.58
C PRO A 12 0.55 -8.81 16.75
N ASN A 13 -0.10 -9.59 15.89
CA ASN A 13 0.54 -10.61 15.05
C ASN A 13 0.92 -10.09 13.65
N SER A 14 0.53 -8.85 13.31
CA SER A 14 0.92 -8.24 12.04
C SER A 14 2.42 -7.95 12.03
N LYS A 15 3.07 -8.22 10.90
CA LYS A 15 4.48 -7.84 10.67
C LYS A 15 4.65 -6.34 10.42
N LEU A 16 3.55 -5.64 10.17
CA LEU A 16 3.49 -4.25 9.77
C LEU A 16 2.99 -3.38 10.94
N LEU A 17 3.21 -2.08 10.82
CA LEU A 17 2.63 -1.06 11.69
C LEU A 17 2.32 0.19 10.85
N THR A 18 1.19 0.83 11.14
CA THR A 18 0.83 2.08 10.49
C THR A 18 1.44 3.27 11.22
N LEU A 19 2.01 4.21 10.46
CA LEU A 19 2.61 5.45 10.94
C LEU A 19 1.70 6.67 10.66
N GLY A 20 0.95 6.62 9.57
CA GLY A 20 0.07 7.70 9.16
C GLY A 20 -0.86 7.25 8.05
N CYS A 21 -2.02 7.91 7.92
CA CYS A 21 -2.92 7.66 6.80
C CYS A 21 -3.88 8.83 6.63
N ALA A 22 -4.41 8.98 5.42
CA ALA A 22 -5.60 9.77 5.20
C ALA A 22 -6.44 9.16 4.08
N TYR A 23 -7.72 9.48 4.13
CA TYR A 23 -8.69 9.18 3.09
C TYR A 23 -9.36 10.49 2.70
N TRP A 24 -9.61 10.67 1.40
CA TRP A 24 -10.17 11.92 0.90
C TRP A 24 -9.26 13.14 1.12
N ALA A 25 -7.94 12.93 1.03
CA ALA A 25 -7.03 14.06 0.93
C ALA A 25 -7.27 14.77 -0.41
N HIS A 26 -7.53 16.07 -0.37
CA HIS A 26 -7.55 16.91 -1.57
C HIS A 26 -6.15 17.48 -1.78
N LYS A 27 -5.49 17.08 -2.87
CA LYS A 27 -4.39 17.89 -3.41
C LYS A 27 -5.02 19.07 -4.14
N ASP A 28 -4.30 20.17 -4.37
CA ASP A 28 -4.84 21.45 -4.88
C ASP A 28 -5.76 21.37 -6.13
N ASN A 29 -5.82 20.22 -6.82
CA ASN A 29 -6.85 19.86 -7.79
C ASN A 29 -8.11 19.29 -7.11
N ARG A 30 -9.20 20.08 -7.12
CA ARG A 30 -10.51 19.71 -6.54
C ARG A 30 -11.16 18.47 -7.20
N ASP A 31 -10.66 18.02 -8.34
CA ASP A 31 -11.24 16.93 -9.14
C ASP A 31 -10.60 15.56 -8.91
N THR A 32 -9.64 15.43 -7.98
CA THR A 32 -9.00 14.14 -7.67
C THR A 32 -9.01 13.88 -6.18
N SER A 33 -9.55 12.72 -5.79
CA SER A 33 -9.47 12.24 -4.42
C SER A 33 -8.21 11.40 -4.24
N TYR A 34 -7.57 11.53 -3.08
CA TYR A 34 -6.41 10.72 -2.72
C TYR A 34 -6.64 9.93 -1.43
N ALA A 35 -6.03 8.76 -1.37
CA ALA A 35 -5.81 8.02 -0.14
C ALA A 35 -4.30 7.77 0.00
N TYR A 36 -3.78 7.85 1.22
CA TYR A 36 -2.39 7.49 1.49
C TYR A 36 -2.26 6.65 2.76
N LEU A 37 -1.19 5.85 2.79
CA LEU A 37 -0.76 5.06 3.93
C LEU A 37 0.75 5.23 4.09
N GLU A 38 1.16 5.56 5.31
CA GLU A 38 2.54 5.47 5.78
C GLU A 38 2.64 4.28 6.72
N PHE A 39 3.60 3.39 6.47
CA PHE A 39 3.79 2.19 7.27
C PHE A 39 5.26 1.76 7.31
N SER A 40 5.57 0.86 8.24
CA SER A 40 6.88 0.23 8.38
C SER A 40 6.70 -1.21 8.87
N PHE A 41 7.77 -1.98 8.84
CA PHE A 41 7.82 -3.29 9.50
C PHE A 41 8.11 -3.13 11.00
N ARG A 42 7.53 -4.04 11.80
CA ARG A 42 7.76 -4.13 13.25
C ARG A 42 9.14 -4.69 13.56
N GLU A 43 9.52 -5.74 12.86
CA GLU A 43 10.84 -6.34 13.02
C GLU A 43 11.90 -5.41 12.44
N HIS A 44 12.94 -5.11 13.22
CA HIS A 44 13.92 -4.09 12.85
C HIS A 44 14.83 -4.53 11.70
N SER A 45 15.19 -5.82 11.66
CA SER A 45 15.93 -6.46 10.56
C SER A 45 15.24 -6.22 9.21
N VAL A 46 13.92 -6.41 9.16
CA VAL A 46 13.10 -6.17 7.97
C VAL A 46 12.95 -4.67 7.70
N ALA A 47 12.69 -3.87 8.74
CA ALA A 47 12.46 -2.43 8.63
C ALA A 47 13.68 -1.64 8.14
N THR A 48 14.87 -2.26 8.14
CA THR A 48 16.13 -1.69 7.65
C THR A 48 16.66 -2.39 6.40
N ASN A 49 16.00 -3.45 5.93
CA ASN A 49 16.36 -4.15 4.71
C ASN A 49 15.92 -3.35 3.48
N LEU A 50 16.81 -2.46 3.04
CA LEU A 50 16.56 -1.55 1.93
C LEU A 50 16.34 -2.27 0.59
N GLU A 51 17.03 -3.40 0.37
CA GLU A 51 16.89 -4.20 -0.86
C GLU A 51 15.47 -4.78 -0.95
N PHE A 52 15.02 -5.45 0.12
CA PHE A 52 13.65 -5.97 0.19
C PHE A 52 12.62 -4.84 0.03
N ILE A 53 12.76 -3.76 0.79
CA ILE A 53 11.78 -2.66 0.78
C ILE A 53 11.68 -1.99 -0.60
N ARG A 54 12.79 -1.86 -1.33
CA ARG A 54 12.81 -1.30 -2.68
C ARG A 54 12.14 -2.17 -3.74
N SER A 55 11.86 -3.43 -3.44
CA SER A 55 11.16 -4.34 -4.35
C SER A 55 9.66 -4.48 -4.07
N ILE A 56 9.14 -3.78 -3.05
CA ILE A 56 7.73 -3.95 -2.64
C ILE A 56 6.76 -3.45 -3.71
N ASP A 57 7.10 -2.37 -4.41
CA ASP A 57 6.30 -1.84 -5.52
C ASP A 57 6.29 -2.80 -6.71
N GLU A 58 7.44 -3.36 -7.09
CA GLU A 58 7.55 -4.39 -8.12
C GLU A 58 6.77 -5.66 -7.73
N GLN A 59 6.86 -6.10 -6.47
CA GLN A 59 6.08 -7.23 -5.96
C GLN A 59 4.57 -6.95 -5.98
N PHE A 60 4.16 -5.71 -5.72
CA PHE A 60 2.76 -5.31 -5.82
C PHE A 60 2.27 -5.36 -7.27
N GLU A 61 3.07 -4.88 -8.22
CA GLU A 61 2.75 -4.97 -9.66
C GLU A 61 2.65 -6.43 -10.12
N GLN A 62 3.56 -7.29 -9.67
CA GLN A 62 3.51 -8.73 -9.94
C GLN A 62 2.22 -9.36 -9.40
N PHE A 63 1.85 -9.04 -8.14
CA PHE A 63 0.58 -9.49 -7.56
C PHE A 63 -0.62 -9.11 -8.44
N LEU A 64 -0.68 -7.87 -8.91
CA LEU A 64 -1.77 -7.42 -9.78
C LEU A 64 -1.82 -8.21 -11.09
N GLN A 65 -0.67 -8.42 -11.73
CA GLN A 65 -0.59 -9.11 -13.01
C GLN A 65 -0.93 -10.60 -12.91
N GLU A 66 -0.47 -11.29 -11.87
CA GLU A 66 -0.76 -12.70 -11.63
C GLU A 66 -2.24 -12.95 -11.33
N ASN A 67 -2.91 -11.99 -10.70
CA ASN A 67 -4.29 -12.15 -10.23
C ASN A 67 -5.33 -11.40 -11.08
N LYS A 68 -4.91 -10.70 -12.14
CA LYS A 68 -5.78 -9.76 -12.90
C LYS A 68 -7.09 -10.37 -13.40
N LYS A 69 -7.10 -11.64 -13.82
CA LYS A 69 -8.32 -12.33 -14.29
C LYS A 69 -9.34 -12.53 -13.18
N GLN A 70 -8.88 -12.82 -11.96
CA GLN A 70 -9.77 -12.96 -10.81
C GLN A 70 -10.26 -11.59 -10.36
N LEU A 71 -9.34 -10.62 -10.24
CA LEU A 71 -9.63 -9.27 -9.79
C LEU A 71 -10.57 -8.53 -10.77
N SER A 72 -10.47 -8.78 -12.08
CA SER A 72 -11.35 -8.19 -13.09
C SER A 72 -12.82 -8.60 -12.89
N ILE A 73 -13.05 -9.88 -12.60
CA ILE A 73 -14.38 -10.42 -12.30
C ILE A 73 -14.89 -9.82 -10.98
N GLU A 74 -14.06 -9.83 -9.95
CA GLU A 74 -14.45 -9.39 -8.60
C GLU A 74 -14.81 -7.90 -8.54
N PHE A 75 -13.98 -7.04 -9.12
CA PHE A 75 -14.23 -5.59 -9.14
C PHE A 75 -15.08 -5.15 -10.33
N SER A 76 -15.51 -6.07 -11.19
CA SER A 76 -16.27 -5.77 -12.41
C SER A 76 -15.59 -4.72 -13.30
N VAL A 77 -14.26 -4.84 -13.46
CA VAL A 77 -13.44 -3.97 -14.32
C VAL A 77 -12.75 -4.80 -15.40
N PRO A 78 -12.42 -4.24 -16.57
CA PRO A 78 -11.63 -4.96 -17.58
C PRO A 78 -10.24 -5.32 -17.04
N GLU A 79 -9.67 -6.46 -17.48
CA GLU A 79 -8.31 -6.86 -17.09
C GLU A 79 -7.26 -5.78 -17.42
N GLN A 80 -7.48 -5.03 -18.50
CA GLN A 80 -6.60 -3.93 -18.94
C GLN A 80 -6.53 -2.78 -17.95
N ALA A 81 -7.49 -2.67 -17.02
CA ALA A 81 -7.43 -1.66 -15.96
C ALA A 81 -6.23 -1.89 -15.03
N PHE A 82 -5.82 -3.15 -14.83
CA PHE A 82 -4.66 -3.49 -13.99
C PHE A 82 -3.32 -3.20 -14.67
N ASP A 83 -3.30 -3.08 -16.01
CA ASP A 83 -2.09 -2.71 -16.77
C ASP A 83 -1.73 -1.23 -16.60
N ILE A 84 -2.70 -0.39 -16.22
CA ILE A 84 -2.50 1.06 -16.05
C ILE A 84 -2.63 1.52 -14.60
N VAL A 85 -2.93 0.61 -13.67
CA VAL A 85 -3.20 0.98 -12.28
C VAL A 85 -1.98 1.62 -11.62
N SER A 86 -0.76 1.20 -11.99
CA SER A 86 0.48 1.80 -11.49
C SER A 86 0.59 3.31 -11.74
N GLN A 87 -0.10 3.84 -12.77
CA GLN A 87 -0.16 5.28 -13.05
C GLN A 87 -0.97 6.05 -12.00
N ALA A 88 -1.89 5.38 -11.29
CA ALA A 88 -2.68 5.95 -10.21
C ALA A 88 -1.99 5.83 -8.84
N LEU A 89 -0.86 5.13 -8.77
CA LEU A 89 -0.18 4.79 -7.54
C LEU A 89 1.17 5.51 -7.45
N PHE A 90 1.57 5.81 -6.21
CA PHE A 90 2.86 6.38 -5.93
C PHE A 90 3.44 5.73 -4.68
N TRP A 91 4.65 5.21 -4.82
CA TRP A 91 5.45 4.65 -3.75
C TRP A 91 6.65 5.56 -3.49
N SER A 92 6.97 5.78 -2.22
CA SER A 92 8.24 6.37 -1.84
C SER A 92 8.70 5.82 -0.50
N ILE A 93 10.01 5.85 -0.27
CA ILE A 93 10.61 5.39 0.96
C ILE A 93 11.48 6.48 1.54
N ARG A 94 11.50 6.61 2.87
CA ARG A 94 12.38 7.56 3.56
C ARG A 94 12.82 7.02 4.92
N PRO A 95 14.00 7.40 5.42
CA PRO A 95 14.38 7.11 6.80
C PRO A 95 13.40 7.75 7.80
N PHE A 96 13.20 7.08 8.93
CA PHE A 96 12.31 7.51 10.01
C PHE A 96 12.80 6.95 11.36
N SER A 97 12.70 7.73 12.43
CA SER A 97 12.92 7.27 13.80
C SER A 97 11.95 7.94 14.77
N TYR A 98 11.58 7.23 15.85
CA TYR A 98 10.71 7.74 16.91
C TYR A 98 11.56 8.11 18.12
N PHE A 99 11.68 9.40 18.44
CA PHE A 99 12.30 9.91 19.68
C PHE A 99 13.57 9.15 20.13
N GLY A 100 14.55 9.01 19.24
CA GLY A 100 15.82 8.34 19.54
C GLY A 100 15.80 6.81 19.44
N SER A 101 14.70 6.21 18.95
CA SER A 101 14.69 4.81 18.53
C SER A 101 15.67 4.57 17.38
N GLU A 102 16.01 3.30 17.16
CA GLU A 102 16.72 2.89 15.95
C GLU A 102 15.95 3.33 14.70
N GLU A 103 16.71 3.73 13.68
CA GLU A 103 16.18 4.19 12.40
C GLU A 103 15.53 3.05 11.62
N ARG A 104 14.40 3.34 10.98
CA ARG A 104 13.63 2.43 10.14
C ARG A 104 13.36 3.10 8.81
N ILE A 105 12.95 2.31 7.83
CA ILE A 105 12.45 2.84 6.57
C ILE A 105 10.93 2.95 6.65
N LEU A 106 10.43 4.18 6.50
CA LEU A 106 9.02 4.47 6.28
C LEU A 106 8.71 4.23 4.80
N ILE A 107 7.64 3.47 4.55
CA ILE A 107 7.07 3.24 3.23
C ILE A 107 5.82 4.10 3.11
N TYR A 108 5.79 4.96 2.10
CA TYR A 108 4.67 5.80 1.75
C TYR A 108 4.01 5.24 0.49
N PHE A 109 2.73 4.91 0.60
CA PHE A 109 1.87 4.56 -0.52
C PHE A 109 0.80 5.65 -0.67
N GLN A 110 0.54 6.05 -1.91
CA GLN A 110 -0.58 6.90 -2.25
C GLN A 110 -1.29 6.39 -3.49
N ALA A 111 -2.61 6.47 -3.48
CA ALA A 111 -3.44 6.25 -4.64
C ALA A 111 -4.31 7.48 -4.92
N GLY A 112 -4.47 7.83 -6.20
CA GLY A 112 -5.30 8.96 -6.62
C GLY A 112 -6.26 8.57 -7.74
N SER A 113 -7.52 8.99 -7.64
CA SER A 113 -8.49 8.83 -8.73
C SER A 113 -9.49 10.00 -8.79
N PRO A 114 -9.92 10.42 -10.00
CA PRO A 114 -11.08 11.30 -10.15
C PRO A 114 -12.40 10.61 -9.77
N ARG A 115 -12.44 9.27 -9.73
CA ARG A 115 -13.60 8.49 -9.28
C ARG A 115 -13.34 7.98 -7.88
N HIS A 116 -14.13 8.49 -6.94
CA HIS A 116 -13.98 8.16 -5.53
C HIS A 116 -13.97 6.64 -5.25
N GLN A 117 -14.84 5.89 -5.92
CA GLN A 117 -14.99 4.45 -5.73
C GLN A 117 -13.71 3.67 -6.04
N ASP A 118 -12.84 4.17 -6.93
CA ASP A 118 -11.58 3.49 -7.27
C ASP A 118 -10.62 3.47 -6.08
N LEU A 119 -10.68 4.46 -5.18
CA LEU A 119 -9.86 4.47 -3.97
C LEU A 119 -10.17 3.30 -3.04
N GLU A 120 -11.43 2.84 -3.00
CA GLU A 120 -11.81 1.66 -2.22
C GLU A 120 -11.18 0.39 -2.81
N ILE A 121 -11.17 0.28 -4.15
CA ILE A 121 -10.51 -0.82 -4.86
C ILE A 121 -9.00 -0.78 -4.61
N PHE A 122 -8.35 0.37 -4.74
CA PHE A 122 -6.91 0.49 -4.52
C PHE A 122 -6.48 0.13 -3.09
N LEU A 123 -7.28 0.54 -2.09
CA LEU A 123 -7.02 0.18 -0.70
C LEU A 123 -7.28 -1.31 -0.42
N ASP A 124 -8.24 -1.94 -1.11
CA ASP A 124 -8.47 -3.38 -1.01
C ASP A 124 -7.33 -4.17 -1.66
N LEU A 125 -6.87 -3.76 -2.85
CA LEU A 125 -5.69 -4.35 -3.50
C LEU A 125 -4.45 -4.25 -2.60
N LEU A 126 -4.19 -3.07 -2.02
CA LEU A 126 -3.09 -2.89 -1.07
C LEU A 126 -3.26 -3.78 0.16
N HIS A 127 -4.48 -3.87 0.70
CA HIS A 127 -4.77 -4.69 1.88
C HIS A 127 -4.43 -6.16 1.63
N ARG A 128 -4.99 -6.75 0.58
CA ARG A 128 -4.73 -8.15 0.21
C ARG A 128 -3.26 -8.40 -0.06
N PHE A 129 -2.60 -7.49 -0.77
CA PHE A 129 -1.16 -7.61 -1.00
C PHE A 129 -0.39 -7.67 0.32
N LEU A 130 -0.59 -6.68 1.20
CA LEU A 130 0.18 -6.57 2.44
C LEU A 130 -0.13 -7.68 3.46
N THR A 131 -1.34 -8.22 3.47
CA THR A 131 -1.76 -9.22 4.47
C THR A 131 -1.71 -10.66 3.98
N GLU A 132 -1.82 -10.90 2.68
CA GLU A 132 -1.98 -12.25 2.12
C GLU A 132 -0.83 -12.64 1.16
N TYR A 133 -0.28 -11.70 0.39
CA TYR A 133 0.71 -12.01 -0.65
C TYR A 133 2.16 -11.63 -0.29
N LEU A 134 2.37 -10.55 0.45
CA LEU A 134 3.71 -10.04 0.75
C LEU A 134 4.47 -11.04 1.64
N VAL A 135 5.50 -11.67 1.06
CA VAL A 135 6.39 -12.57 1.79
C VAL A 135 7.53 -11.76 2.39
N VAL A 136 7.47 -11.56 3.71
CA VAL A 136 8.53 -10.88 4.46
C VAL A 136 9.70 -11.84 4.72
N PRO A 137 10.96 -11.45 4.44
CA PRO A 137 12.13 -12.27 4.72
C PRO A 137 12.25 -12.59 6.22
N ALA A 138 12.84 -13.75 6.51
CA ALA A 138 13.11 -14.22 7.87
C ALA A 138 14.38 -13.61 8.46
#